data_AF-A0A971XRN3-F1
#
_entry.id   AF-A0A971XRN3-F1
#
_cell.length_a   1.000
_cell.length_b   1.000
_cell.length_c   1.000
_cell.angle_alpha   90.00
_cell.angle_beta   90.00
_cell.angle_gamma   90.00
#
_symmetry.space_group_name_H-M   'P 1'
#
loop_
_entity.id
_entity.type
_entity.pdbx_description
1 polymer ?
#
loop_
_entity_poly.entity_id
_entity_poly.type
_entity_poly.pdbx_seq_one_letter_code
_entity_poly.pdbx_strand_id
1 'polypeptide(L)'
;MTTRVLTGITTSGTPHLGNYAGAIRPSIEASRRPDVDAFYFLADYHALIKCDDPLRVARSRLEIAATWVAAGLDPQRVTFYRQSDIPEIPELCWMLTCVTPKGLMNRAHAYKASVDQNVA
;
A
#
# COMPACT_ATOMS: atom_id res chain seq x y z
N MET A 1 -4.25 3.35 -25.96
CA MET A 1 -3.82 2.23 -25.09
C MET A 1 -3.90 2.75 -23.66
N THR A 2 -4.60 2.07 -22.76
CA THR A 2 -4.79 2.54 -21.37
C THR A 2 -3.65 2.03 -20.51
N THR A 3 -3.07 2.88 -19.67
CA THR A 3 -1.97 2.52 -18.77
C THR A 3 -2.53 2.18 -17.39
N ARG A 4 -2.31 0.96 -16.91
CA ARG A 4 -2.69 0.57 -15.55
C ARG A 4 -1.65 1.02 -14.53
N VAL A 5 -2.11 1.72 -13.49
CA VAL A 5 -1.26 2.22 -12.40
C VAL A 5 -1.75 1.63 -11.08
N LEU A 6 -0.87 0.97 -10.32
CA LEU A 6 -1.18 0.37 -9.02
C LEU A 6 -0.38 1.09 -7.92
N THR A 7 -1.07 1.62 -6.90
CA THR A 7 -0.46 2.30 -5.75
C THR A 7 -0.88 1.64 -4.45
N GLY A 8 0.09 1.22 -3.65
CA GLY A 8 -0.12 0.71 -2.29
C GLY A 8 0.06 1.79 -1.23
N ILE A 9 -0.87 1.87 -0.28
CA ILE A 9 -0.90 2.88 0.78
C ILE A 9 -0.82 2.17 2.13
N THR A 10 0.26 2.39 2.88
CA THR A 10 0.48 1.75 4.19
C THR A 10 -0.42 2.33 5.28
N THR A 11 -1.02 1.46 6.10
CA THR A 11 -1.97 1.82 7.18
C THR A 11 -1.35 1.79 8.57
N SER A 12 -0.23 2.50 8.77
CA SER A 12 0.53 2.50 10.02
C SER A 12 0.50 3.82 10.81
N GLY A 13 -0.39 4.75 10.46
CA GLY A 13 -0.50 6.06 11.10
C GLY A 13 -1.47 7.01 10.43
N THR A 14 -1.48 8.27 10.88
CA THR A 14 -2.29 9.34 10.32
C THR A 14 -1.49 10.09 9.24
N PRO A 15 -2.06 10.37 8.06
CA PRO A 15 -1.37 11.12 7.01
C PRO A 15 -0.94 12.52 7.48
N HIS A 16 0.24 12.94 7.04
CA HIS A 16 0.78 14.28 7.27
C HIS A 16 1.02 15.04 5.96
N LEU A 17 1.37 16.32 6.05
CA LEU A 17 1.55 17.21 4.90
C LEU A 17 2.53 16.67 3.84
N GLY A 18 3.63 16.04 4.29
CA GLY A 18 4.58 15.35 3.41
C GLY A 18 3.92 14.24 2.55
N ASN A 19 3.00 13.45 3.10
CA ASN A 19 2.27 12.44 2.32
C ASN A 19 1.36 13.13 1.30
N TYR A 20 0.68 14.21 1.70
CA TYR A 20 -0.22 14.94 0.82
C TYR A 20 0.50 15.54 -0.39
N ALA A 21 1.56 16.32 -0.13
CA ALA A 21 2.32 17.00 -1.17
C ALA A 21 3.13 16.02 -2.05
N GLY A 22 3.67 14.96 -1.46
CA GLY A 22 4.56 14.03 -2.14
C GLY A 22 3.88 12.87 -2.86
N ALA A 23 2.72 12.41 -2.37
CA ALA A 23 2.06 11.21 -2.90
C ALA A 23 0.58 11.44 -3.21
N ILE A 24 -0.23 11.93 -2.28
CA ILE A 24 -1.70 11.95 -2.43
C ILE A 24 -2.13 12.89 -3.57
N ARG A 25 -1.73 14.16 -3.51
CA ARG A 25 -2.07 15.16 -4.53
C ARG A 25 -1.63 14.74 -5.95
N PRO A 26 -0.35 14.40 -6.21
CA PRO A 26 0.06 14.01 -7.55
C PRO A 26 -0.61 12.70 -8.01
N SER A 27 -0.90 11.77 -7.10
CA SER A 27 -1.64 10.55 -7.44
C SER A 27 -3.05 10.84 -7.93
N ILE A 28 -3.78 11.71 -7.23
CA ILE A 28 -5.14 12.12 -7.61
C ILE A 28 -5.14 12.89 -8.94
N GLU A 29 -4.16 13.76 -9.15
CA GLU A 29 -4.01 14.48 -10.42
C GLU A 29 -3.75 13.50 -11.57
N ALA A 30 -2.85 12.53 -11.38
CA ALA A 30 -2.56 11.50 -12.38
C ALA A 30 -3.77 10.60 -12.68
N SER A 31 -4.57 10.25 -11.66
CA SER A 31 -5.76 9.40 -11.82
C SER A 31 -6.87 10.06 -12.63
N ARG A 32 -6.84 11.38 -12.81
CA ARG A 32 -7.82 12.13 -13.61
C ARG A 32 -7.57 12.06 -15.11
N ARG A 33 -6.42 11.54 -15.53
CA ARG A 33 -6.12 11.39 -16.96
C ARG A 33 -6.99 10.31 -17.59
N PRO A 34 -7.53 10.54 -18.81
CA PRO A 34 -8.43 9.59 -19.47
C PRO A 34 -7.72 8.30 -19.94
N ASP A 35 -6.40 8.33 -20.08
CA ASP A 35 -5.58 7.19 -20.51
C ASP A 35 -5.02 6.36 -19.34
N VAL A 36 -5.48 6.61 -18.11
CA VAL A 36 -5.00 5.94 -16.89
C VAL A 36 -6.12 5.11 -16.26
N ASP A 37 -5.82 3.84 -16.01
CA ASP A 37 -6.62 2.91 -15.22
C ASP A 37 -5.98 2.75 -13.83
N ALA A 38 -6.45 3.53 -12.86
CA ALA A 38 -5.79 3.67 -11.57
C ALA A 38 -6.39 2.74 -10.49
N PHE A 39 -5.50 2.05 -9.78
CA PHE A 39 -5.80 1.18 -8.65
C PHE A 39 -5.06 1.68 -7.42
N TYR A 40 -5.79 1.85 -6.33
CA TYR A 40 -5.27 2.25 -5.02
C TYR A 40 -5.70 1.20 -4.01
N PHE A 41 -4.76 0.73 -3.18
CA PHE A 41 -5.10 -0.21 -2.13
C PHE A 41 -4.55 0.17 -0.77
N LEU A 42 -5.35 -0.05 0.26
CA LEU A 42 -4.96 0.07 1.66
C LEU A 42 -4.23 -1.23 2.05
N ALA A 43 -2.92 -1.14 2.27
CA ALA A 43 -2.03 -2.27 2.52
C ALA A 43 -2.10 -2.73 3.99
N ASP A 44 -3.27 -3.16 4.44
CA ASP A 44 -3.55 -3.52 5.83
C ASP A 44 -2.86 -4.81 6.29
N TYR A 45 -2.68 -5.82 5.43
CA TYR A 45 -1.81 -6.95 5.79
C TYR A 45 -0.34 -6.54 5.95
N HIS A 46 0.16 -5.60 5.14
CA HIS A 46 1.54 -5.11 5.31
C HIS A 46 1.71 -4.31 6.60
N ALA A 47 0.67 -3.64 7.10
CA ALA A 47 0.75 -2.91 8.37
C ALA A 47 1.04 -3.85 9.55
N LEU A 48 0.57 -5.10 9.49
CA LEU A 48 0.80 -6.11 10.53
C LEU A 48 2.28 -6.51 10.69
N ILE A 49 3.15 -6.19 9.74
CA ILE A 49 4.59 -6.46 9.83
C ILE A 49 5.24 -5.64 10.97
N LYS A 50 4.69 -4.45 11.28
CA LYS A 50 5.27 -3.51 12.25
C LYS A 50 4.29 -3.03 13.32
N CYS A 51 3.00 -3.38 13.21
CA CYS A 51 1.96 -2.90 14.09
C CYS A 51 1.19 -4.07 14.69
N ASP A 52 1.45 -4.32 15.97
CA ASP A 52 0.82 -5.41 16.73
C ASP A 52 -0.55 -5.02 17.33
N ASP A 53 -0.95 -3.74 17.23
CA ASP A 53 -2.24 -3.24 17.72
C ASP A 53 -3.31 -3.28 16.61
N PRO A 54 -4.25 -4.25 16.63
CA PRO A 54 -5.26 -4.37 15.60
C PRO A 54 -6.25 -3.20 15.56
N LEU A 55 -6.53 -2.55 16.70
CA LEU A 55 -7.42 -1.40 16.77
C LEU A 55 -6.77 -0.20 16.07
N ARG A 56 -5.46 -0.04 16.22
CA ARG A 56 -4.69 1.00 15.53
C ARG A 56 -4.70 0.80 14.01
N VAL A 57 -4.50 -0.42 13.51
CA VAL A 57 -4.56 -0.72 12.07
C VAL A 57 -5.96 -0.44 11.52
N ALA A 58 -7.02 -0.89 12.23
CA ALA A 58 -8.40 -0.66 11.82
C ALA A 58 -8.75 0.84 11.75
N ARG A 59 -8.31 1.63 12.75
CA ARG A 59 -8.51 3.07 12.77
C ARG A 59 -7.73 3.77 11.66
N SER A 60 -6.43 3.47 11.52
CA SER A 60 -5.57 4.08 10.49
C SER A 60 -6.11 3.82 9.09
N ARG A 61 -6.61 2.62 8.82
CA ARG A 61 -7.27 2.27 7.56
C ARG A 61 -8.44 3.21 7.23
N LEU A 62 -9.33 3.47 8.20
CA LEU A 62 -10.46 4.39 8.01
C LEU A 62 -10.01 5.84 7.82
N GLU A 63 -9.06 6.31 8.65
CA GLU A 63 -8.51 7.67 8.55
C GLU A 63 -7.85 7.93 7.19
N ILE A 64 -7.05 6.98 6.70
CA ILE A 64 -6.38 7.07 5.41
C ILE A 64 -7.42 7.04 4.28
N ALA A 65 -8.38 6.12 4.32
CA ALA A 65 -9.44 6.06 3.32
C ALA A 65 -10.20 7.39 3.23
N ALA A 66 -10.62 7.93 4.38
CA ALA A 66 -11.29 9.22 4.45
C ALA A 66 -10.41 10.35 3.92
N THR A 67 -9.11 10.34 4.23
CA THR A 67 -8.17 11.37 3.75
C THR A 67 -8.05 11.37 2.23
N TRP A 68 -7.94 10.20 1.59
CA TRP A 68 -7.83 10.11 0.13
C TRP A 68 -9.10 10.58 -0.58
N VAL A 69 -10.27 10.16 -0.08
CA VAL A 69 -11.57 10.62 -0.62
C VAL A 69 -11.75 12.12 -0.40
N ALA A 70 -11.44 12.64 0.80
CA ALA A 70 -11.54 14.07 1.12
C ALA A 70 -10.56 14.91 0.30
N ALA A 71 -9.38 14.38 -0.04
CA ALA A 71 -8.41 15.03 -0.93
C ALA A 71 -8.85 15.05 -2.41
N GLY A 72 -9.95 14.39 -2.76
CA GLY A 72 -10.55 14.42 -4.09
C GLY A 72 -10.25 13.20 -4.97
N LEU A 73 -9.88 12.06 -4.36
CA LEU A 73 -9.89 10.77 -5.05
C LEU A 73 -11.36 10.40 -5.33
N ASP A 74 -11.67 10.08 -6.58
CA ASP A 74 -13.01 9.74 -7.03
C ASP A 74 -13.18 8.21 -7.19
N PRO A 75 -13.88 7.52 -6.27
CA PRO A 75 -14.05 6.06 -6.34
C PRO A 75 -14.89 5.57 -7.51
N GLN A 76 -15.58 6.46 -8.24
CA GLN A 76 -16.28 6.08 -9.47
C GLN A 76 -15.33 5.98 -10.67
N ARG A 77 -14.12 6.53 -10.56
CA ARG A 77 -13.13 6.55 -11.63
C ARG A 77 -11.94 5.63 -11.40
N VAL A 78 -11.68 5.27 -10.14
CA VAL A 78 -10.52 4.47 -9.75
C VAL A 78 -10.97 3.23 -8.99
N THR A 79 -10.17 2.17 -9.05
CA THR A 79 -10.41 1.01 -8.18
C THR A 79 -9.75 1.27 -6.83
N PHE A 80 -10.55 1.50 -5.79
CA PHE A 80 -10.06 1.77 -4.43
C PHE A 80 -10.53 0.68 -3.45
N TYR A 81 -9.60 -0.05 -2.86
CA TYR A 81 -9.92 -1.27 -2.10
C TYR A 81 -8.96 -1.54 -0.93
N ARG A 82 -9.32 -2.51 -0.09
CA ARG A 82 -8.47 -3.00 1.01
C ARG A 82 -7.73 -4.24 0.56
N GLN A 83 -6.46 -4.36 0.93
CA GLN A 83 -5.68 -5.56 0.61
C GLN A 83 -6.34 -6.81 1.21
N SER A 84 -6.84 -6.74 2.44
CA SER A 84 -7.50 -7.85 3.12
C SER A 84 -8.82 -8.30 2.49
N ASP A 85 -9.44 -7.50 1.62
CA ASP A 85 -10.73 -7.84 0.99
C ASP A 85 -10.56 -8.72 -0.25
N ILE A 86 -9.32 -8.92 -0.73
CA ILE A 86 -9.02 -9.64 -1.97
C ILE A 86 -8.28 -10.94 -1.63
N PRO A 87 -8.98 -12.08 -1.48
CA PRO A 87 -8.37 -13.35 -1.07
C PRO A 87 -7.36 -13.91 -2.09
N GLU A 88 -7.43 -13.47 -3.34
CA GLU A 88 -6.51 -13.86 -4.41
C GLU A 88 -5.09 -13.32 -4.17
N ILE A 89 -4.93 -12.22 -3.41
CA ILE A 89 -3.62 -11.62 -3.15
C ILE A 89 -2.72 -12.57 -2.33
N PRO A 90 -3.16 -13.12 -1.18
CA PRO A 90 -2.40 -14.16 -0.47
C PRO A 90 -2.12 -15.41 -1.30
N GLU A 91 -3.08 -15.87 -2.11
CA GLU A 91 -2.89 -17.05 -2.96
C GLU A 91 -1.81 -16.82 -4.03
N LEU A 92 -1.84 -15.69 -4.71
CA LEU A 92 -0.80 -15.31 -5.65
C LEU A 92 0.56 -15.13 -4.95
N CYS A 93 0.57 -14.52 -3.76
CA CYS A 93 1.78 -14.38 -2.96
C CYS A 93 2.43 -15.75 -2.65
N TRP A 94 1.62 -16.76 -2.34
CA TRP A 94 2.10 -18.13 -2.15
C TRP A 94 2.75 -18.69 -3.41
N MET A 95 2.07 -18.61 -4.56
CA MET A 95 2.62 -19.09 -5.84
C MET A 95 3.95 -18.39 -6.19
N LEU A 96 4.01 -17.07 -6.01
CA LEU A 96 5.23 -16.29 -6.24
C LEU A 96 6.36 -16.66 -5.27
N THR A 97 6.03 -16.97 -4.02
CA THR A 97 7.00 -17.41 -3.02
C THR A 97 7.68 -18.72 -3.45
N CYS A 98 6.93 -19.68 -4.00
CA CYS A 98 7.47 -20.95 -4.48
C CYS A 98 8.53 -20.80 -5.58
N VAL A 99 8.47 -19.72 -6.37
CA VAL A 99 9.43 -19.45 -7.46
C VAL A 99 10.44 -18.36 -7.11
N THR A 100 10.37 -17.78 -5.91
CA THR A 100 11.27 -16.70 -5.48
C THR A 100 12.48 -17.28 -4.73
N PRO A 101 13.72 -17.08 -5.22
CA PRO A 101 14.90 -17.60 -4.54
C PRO A 101 15.07 -16.95 -3.17
N LYS A 102 15.33 -17.76 -2.13
CA LYS A 102 15.64 -17.26 -0.78
C LYS A 102 16.75 -16.20 -0.78
N GLY A 103 17.76 -16.37 -1.62
CA GLY A 103 18.87 -15.42 -1.74
C GLY A 103 18.43 -14.01 -2.14
N LEU A 104 17.33 -13.86 -2.89
CA LEU A 104 16.76 -12.56 -3.22
C LEU A 104 16.21 -11.88 -1.96
N MET A 105 15.47 -12.62 -1.12
CA MET A 105 14.92 -12.10 0.14
C MET A 105 16.01 -11.76 1.16
N ASN A 106 17.09 -12.55 1.23
CA ASN A 106 18.25 -12.24 2.09
C ASN A 106 18.90 -10.88 1.77
N ARG A 107 18.77 -10.39 0.53
CA ARG A 107 19.37 -9.12 0.09
C ARG A 107 18.41 -7.94 0.15
N ALA A 108 17.16 -8.14 0.54
CA ALA A 108 16.19 -7.07 0.67
C ALA A 108 16.67 -6.01 1.69
N HIS A 109 16.60 -4.73 1.31
CA HIS A 109 17.13 -3.63 2.12
C HIS A 109 16.57 -3.62 3.55
N ALA A 110 15.26 -3.80 3.72
CA ALA A 110 14.62 -3.82 5.03
C ALA A 110 15.08 -5.01 5.90
N TYR A 111 15.24 -6.19 5.31
CA TYR A 111 15.72 -7.37 6.02
C TYR A 111 17.17 -7.19 6.47
N LYS A 112 18.06 -6.75 5.55
CA LYS A 112 19.47 -6.47 5.88
C LYS A 112 19.60 -5.45 7.01
N ALA A 113 18.87 -4.34 6.93
CA ALA A 113 18.89 -3.32 7.96
C ALA A 113 18.47 -3.87 9.33
N SER A 114 17.45 -4.75 9.38
CA SER A 114 17.06 -5.41 10.62
C SER A 114 18.11 -6.39 11.14
N VAL A 115 18.79 -7.13 10.25
CA VAL A 115 19.90 -8.02 10.63
C VAL A 115 21.04 -7.21 11.22
N ASP A 116 21.44 -6.11 10.57
CA ASP A 116 22.52 -5.25 11.04
C ASP A 116 22.19 -4.65 12.44
N GLN A 117 20.94 -4.25 12.66
CA GLN A 117 20.46 -3.75 13.96
C GLN A 117 20.49 -4.81 15.07
N ASN A 118 20.25 -6.08 14.75
CA ASN A 118 20.23 -7.16 15.74
C ASN A 118 21.64 -7.60 16.19
N VAL A 119 22.69 -7.18 15.48
CA VAL A 119 24.10 -7.54 15.76
C VAL A 119 24.84 -6.40 16.47
N ALA A 120 24.31 -5.18 16.42
CA ALA A 120 24.84 -4.00 17.11
C ALA A 120 24.51 -4.02 18.61
#